data_AF-A0A8S2RBA9-F1
#
_entry.id   AF-A0A8S2RBA9-F1
#
_cell.length_a   1.000
_cell.length_b   1.000
_cell.length_c   1.000
_cell.angle_alpha   90.00
_cell.angle_beta   90.00
_cell.angle_gamma   90.00
#
_symmetry.space_group_name_H-M   'P 1'
#
loop_
_entity.id
_entity.type
_entity.pdbx_description
1 polymer ?
#
loop_
_entity_poly.entity_id
_entity_poly.type
_entity_poly.pdbx_seq_one_letter_code
_entity_poly.pdbx_strand_id
1 'polypeptide(L)'
;MVYHHEMMMNIIHMYTYELYSSSHDHQQRNQTTRLPSPIRENIIRTSDNGLVTSQINKVMKALHPGSSIDTKVMNVSRVHRQKDRSSIKFIQDLQQWCSLRQNVPQPNKQHDIFIPYYVANDVNDLFICLTTRQLLFACKYSSVLAVDCTYKITTNELPLLVFGTSDCNRRFYPMGICLISTDESADTFRTLFRGIQQ
;
A
#
# COMPACT_ATOMS: atom_id res chain seq x y z
N MET A 1 -27.27 4.01 -5.02
CA MET A 1 -26.61 2.68 -5.05
C MET A 1 -25.43 2.68 -6.04
N VAL A 2 -24.62 3.75 -6.08
CA VAL A 2 -23.47 3.94 -7.00
C VAL A 2 -22.19 4.22 -6.18
N TYR A 3 -22.32 4.91 -5.04
CA TYR A 3 -21.25 5.20 -4.08
C TYR A 3 -20.52 3.98 -3.50
N HIS A 4 -21.19 2.84 -3.31
CA HIS A 4 -20.55 1.63 -2.78
C HIS A 4 -19.58 0.96 -3.77
N HIS A 5 -19.80 1.14 -5.08
CA HIS A 5 -18.96 0.50 -6.09
C HIS A 5 -17.65 1.29 -6.32
N GLU A 6 -17.71 2.61 -6.28
CA GLU A 6 -16.51 3.47 -6.42
C GLU A 6 -15.60 3.38 -5.20
N MET A 7 -16.17 3.30 -4.00
CA MET A 7 -15.42 3.18 -2.75
C MET A 7 -14.68 1.83 -2.68
N MET A 8 -15.25 0.72 -3.16
CA MET A 8 -14.54 -0.57 -3.20
C MET A 8 -13.35 -0.61 -4.16
N MET A 9 -13.46 0.06 -5.31
CA MET A 9 -12.41 0.04 -6.35
C MET A 9 -11.08 0.68 -5.91
N ASN A 10 -11.11 1.53 -4.88
CA ASN A 10 -10.01 2.42 -4.53
C ASN A 10 -9.28 2.03 -3.22
N ILE A 11 -9.81 1.08 -2.43
CA ILE A 11 -9.16 0.58 -1.19
C ILE A 11 -7.84 -0.13 -1.55
N ILE A 12 -7.77 -0.58 -2.79
CA ILE A 12 -6.74 -1.46 -3.36
C ILE A 12 -5.53 -0.69 -3.87
N HIS A 13 -5.66 0.61 -4.16
CA HIS A 13 -4.51 1.44 -4.52
C HIS A 13 -3.49 1.59 -3.37
N MET A 14 -3.92 1.31 -2.13
CA MET A 14 -3.24 1.78 -0.93
C MET A 14 -2.01 0.95 -0.47
N TYR A 15 -1.88 -0.33 -0.86
CA TYR A 15 -0.99 -1.24 -0.11
C TYR A 15 0.27 -1.77 -0.80
N THR A 16 0.80 -1.09 -1.81
CA THR A 16 2.09 -1.53 -2.42
C THR A 16 3.10 -0.42 -2.74
N TYR A 17 3.07 0.73 -2.06
CA TYR A 17 4.15 1.73 -1.87
C TYR A 17 3.57 3.15 -1.98
N GLU A 18 3.17 3.76 -0.86
CA GLU A 18 3.04 5.22 -0.77
C GLU A 18 3.48 5.71 0.61
N LEU A 19 4.76 5.53 0.94
CA LEU A 19 5.41 6.31 2.02
C LEU A 19 6.26 7.48 1.50
N TYR A 20 6.34 7.73 0.20
CA TYR A 20 7.00 8.93 -0.32
C TYR A 20 6.44 9.33 -1.70
N SER A 21 5.46 10.23 -1.71
CA SER A 21 5.38 11.26 -2.76
C SER A 21 4.44 12.37 -2.30
N SER A 22 5.03 13.46 -1.84
CA SER A 22 4.38 14.74 -1.60
C SER A 22 3.78 15.27 -2.90
N SER A 23 2.53 15.71 -2.82
CA SER A 23 1.68 16.22 -3.88
C SER A 23 2.23 17.52 -4.46
N HIS A 24 2.43 17.59 -5.79
CA HIS A 24 2.41 18.84 -6.54
C HIS A 24 1.47 18.69 -7.75
N ASP A 25 0.47 19.57 -7.76
CA ASP A 25 -0.53 19.76 -8.80
C ASP A 25 0.10 20.16 -10.13
N HIS A 26 -0.28 19.46 -11.21
CA HIS A 26 -0.29 20.02 -12.56
C HIS A 26 -1.39 19.35 -13.39
N GLN A 27 -2.57 19.96 -13.41
CA GLN A 27 -3.51 19.73 -14.52
C GLN A 27 -3.24 20.73 -15.65
N GLN A 28 -3.42 20.23 -16.87
CA GLN A 28 -3.27 20.87 -18.18
C GLN A 28 -1.85 20.92 -18.78
N ARG A 29 -1.41 19.82 -19.39
CA ARG A 29 -0.51 19.87 -20.57
C ARG A 29 -0.69 18.68 -21.52
N ASN A 30 -1.42 18.96 -22.59
CA ASN A 30 -1.29 18.52 -23.98
C ASN A 30 -0.82 17.09 -24.32
N GLN A 31 -1.57 16.52 -25.29
CA GLN A 31 -1.39 15.23 -25.97
C GLN A 31 -0.02 15.01 -26.66
N THR A 32 0.94 15.94 -26.55
CA THR A 32 2.29 15.91 -27.15
C THR A 32 3.34 15.15 -26.32
N THR A 33 2.98 14.55 -25.17
CA THR A 33 3.94 13.99 -24.20
C THR A 33 4.06 12.46 -24.16
N ARG A 34 3.29 11.73 -24.97
CA ARG A 34 3.30 10.25 -24.95
C ARG A 34 4.58 9.68 -25.55
N LEU A 35 5.17 8.67 -24.89
CA LEU A 35 6.30 7.93 -25.45
C LEU A 35 5.87 7.20 -26.74
N PRO A 36 6.75 7.07 -27.73
CA PRO A 36 6.55 6.17 -28.85
C PRO A 36 6.23 4.76 -28.34
N SER A 37 5.27 4.08 -28.99
CA SER A 37 4.82 2.73 -28.60
C SER A 37 5.96 1.72 -28.41
N PRO A 38 7.03 1.68 -29.25
CA PRO A 38 8.12 0.72 -29.06
C PRO A 38 8.90 0.93 -27.75
N ILE A 39 9.09 2.18 -27.34
CA ILE A 39 9.77 2.53 -26.07
C ILE A 39 8.88 2.13 -24.89
N ARG A 40 7.57 2.35 -25.01
CA ARG A 40 6.58 1.98 -24.00
C ARG A 40 6.51 0.47 -23.80
N GLU A 41 6.51 -0.30 -24.88
CA GLU A 41 6.49 -1.77 -24.84
C GLU A 41 7.76 -2.34 -24.20
N ASN A 42 8.94 -1.76 -24.48
CA ASN A 42 10.18 -2.15 -23.83
C ASN A 42 10.17 -1.89 -22.31
N ILE A 43 9.57 -0.79 -21.86
CA ILE A 43 9.39 -0.47 -20.44
C ILE A 43 8.47 -1.48 -19.76
N ILE A 44 7.37 -1.85 -20.43
CA ILE A 44 6.43 -2.86 -19.94
C ILE A 44 7.15 -4.20 -19.80
N ARG A 45 7.80 -4.68 -20.87
CA ARG A 45 8.51 -5.96 -20.90
C ARG A 45 9.61 -6.05 -19.83
N THR A 46 10.36 -4.98 -19.61
CA THR A 46 11.40 -4.95 -18.56
C THR A 46 10.80 -4.88 -17.16
N SER A 47 9.66 -4.21 -16.98
CA SER A 47 8.90 -4.25 -15.72
C SER A 47 8.35 -5.65 -15.42
N ASP A 48 7.84 -6.36 -16.42
CA ASP A 48 7.31 -7.73 -16.28
C ASP A 48 8.41 -8.73 -15.89
N ASN A 49 9.65 -8.46 -16.32
CA ASN A 49 10.84 -9.20 -15.90
C ASN A 49 11.31 -8.86 -14.46
N GLY A 50 10.52 -8.11 -13.68
CA GLY A 50 10.78 -7.84 -12.27
C GLY A 50 11.80 -6.74 -11.98
N LEU A 51 12.25 -5.99 -12.99
CA LEU A 51 13.22 -4.91 -12.79
C LEU A 51 12.58 -3.72 -12.05
N VAL A 52 13.36 -3.08 -11.17
CA VAL A 52 12.93 -1.83 -10.52
C VAL A 52 13.15 -0.63 -11.43
N THR A 53 12.41 0.46 -11.24
CA THR A 53 12.40 1.64 -12.12
C THR A 53 13.80 2.20 -12.41
N SER A 54 14.72 2.16 -11.45
CA SER A 54 16.10 2.60 -11.65
C SER A 54 16.89 1.70 -12.60
N GLN A 55 16.64 0.39 -12.57
CA GLN A 55 17.23 -0.58 -13.50
C GLN A 55 16.60 -0.46 -14.89
N ILE A 56 15.27 -0.28 -14.96
CA ILE A 56 14.56 -0.02 -16.22
C ILE A 56 15.13 1.23 -16.88
N ASN A 57 15.33 2.32 -16.15
CA ASN A 57 15.94 3.54 -16.68
C ASN A 57 17.34 3.30 -17.27
N LYS A 58 18.18 2.50 -16.61
CA LYS A 58 19.50 2.12 -17.13
C LYS A 58 19.40 1.35 -18.44
N VAL A 59 18.50 0.36 -18.50
CA VAL A 59 18.25 -0.44 -19.71
C VAL A 59 17.73 0.43 -20.84
N MET A 60 16.79 1.32 -20.56
CA MET A 60 16.19 2.19 -21.57
C MET A 60 17.17 3.24 -22.11
N LYS A 61 18.08 3.77 -21.27
CA LYS A 61 19.15 4.66 -21.72
C LYS A 61 20.16 3.96 -22.65
N ALA A 62 20.44 2.68 -22.40
CA ALA A 62 21.32 1.89 -23.25
C ALA A 62 20.66 1.56 -24.60
N LEU A 63 19.35 1.26 -24.60
CA LEU A 63 18.60 0.90 -25.81
C LEU A 63 18.20 2.12 -26.66
N HIS A 64 18.00 3.29 -26.04
CA HIS A 64 17.51 4.51 -26.69
C HIS A 64 18.36 5.73 -26.28
N PRO A 65 19.65 5.77 -26.67
CA PRO A 65 20.53 6.89 -26.33
C PRO A 65 19.99 8.21 -26.89
N GLY A 66 20.02 9.28 -26.08
CA GLY A 66 19.54 10.62 -26.47
C GLY A 66 18.04 10.89 -26.25
N SER A 67 17.26 9.88 -25.85
CA SER A 67 15.84 10.07 -25.53
C SER A 67 15.65 10.67 -24.12
N SER A 68 14.75 11.65 -23.97
CA SER A 68 14.32 12.17 -22.66
C SER A 68 13.20 11.27 -22.08
N ILE A 69 13.63 10.17 -21.44
CA ILE A 69 12.76 9.07 -21.00
C ILE A 69 12.59 8.95 -19.48
N ASP A 70 13.45 9.56 -18.67
CA ASP A 70 13.52 9.28 -17.21
C ASP A 70 12.18 9.46 -16.47
N THR A 71 11.51 10.61 -16.65
CA THR A 71 10.19 10.87 -16.03
C THR A 71 9.08 10.00 -16.63
N LYS A 72 9.24 9.58 -17.89
CA LYS A 72 8.22 8.84 -18.63
C LYS A 72 8.28 7.34 -18.35
N VAL A 73 9.45 6.78 -18.05
CA VAL A 73 9.62 5.39 -17.59
C VAL A 73 8.89 5.16 -16.28
N MET A 74 9.07 6.06 -15.31
CA MET A 74 8.36 5.99 -14.04
C MET A 74 6.83 5.97 -14.23
N ASN A 75 6.31 6.85 -15.08
CA ASN A 75 4.88 6.91 -15.36
C ASN A 75 4.35 5.65 -16.07
N VAL A 76 5.08 5.12 -17.06
CA VAL A 76 4.66 3.91 -17.78
C VAL A 76 4.72 2.69 -16.88
N SER A 77 5.81 2.49 -16.13
CA SER A 77 5.92 1.39 -15.16
C SER A 77 4.85 1.49 -14.07
N ARG A 78 4.51 2.71 -13.62
CA ARG A 78 3.43 2.93 -12.64
C ARG A 78 2.06 2.55 -13.20
N VAL A 79 1.70 3.06 -14.38
CA VAL A 79 0.41 2.77 -15.04
C VAL A 79 0.29 1.29 -15.40
N HIS A 80 1.38 0.66 -15.83
CA HIS A 80 1.40 -0.77 -16.13
C HIS A 80 1.18 -1.62 -14.87
N ARG A 81 1.91 -1.33 -13.79
CA ARG A 81 1.71 -1.98 -12.48
C ARG A 81 0.33 -1.71 -11.88
N GLN A 82 -0.32 -0.59 -12.21
CA GLN A 82 -1.71 -0.34 -11.82
C GLN A 82 -2.70 -1.22 -12.60
N LYS A 83 -2.41 -1.55 -13.87
CA LYS A 83 -3.28 -2.39 -14.71
C LYS A 83 -3.19 -3.89 -14.39
N ASP A 84 -2.01 -4.38 -13.99
CA ASP A 84 -1.79 -5.79 -13.65
C ASP A 84 -2.20 -6.19 -12.22
N ARG A 85 -2.65 -5.23 -11.40
CA ARG A 85 -3.15 -5.53 -10.07
C ARG A 85 -4.60 -5.98 -10.18
N SER A 86 -4.81 -7.28 -9.90
CA SER A 86 -6.13 -7.88 -9.66
C SER A 86 -7.01 -6.90 -8.88
N SER A 87 -8.01 -6.32 -9.56
CA SER A 87 -9.00 -5.50 -8.89
C SER A 87 -9.81 -6.46 -8.01
N ILE A 88 -9.60 -6.37 -6.70
CA ILE A 88 -10.57 -6.85 -5.73
C ILE A 88 -11.82 -6.03 -6.03
N LYS A 89 -12.84 -6.61 -6.66
CA LYS A 89 -14.04 -5.85 -7.06
C LYS A 89 -15.11 -5.91 -5.99
N PHE A 90 -15.01 -6.91 -5.11
CA PHE A 90 -16.02 -7.22 -4.12
C PHE A 90 -15.39 -7.45 -2.74
N ILE A 91 -16.18 -7.29 -1.67
CA ILE A 91 -15.72 -7.56 -0.29
C ILE A 91 -15.20 -8.98 -0.14
N GLN A 92 -15.78 -9.94 -0.89
CA GLN A 92 -15.36 -11.34 -0.86
C GLN A 92 -13.92 -11.53 -1.35
N ASP A 93 -13.49 -10.78 -2.37
CA ASP A 93 -12.12 -10.81 -2.85
C ASP A 93 -11.17 -10.26 -1.77
N LEU A 94 -11.62 -9.28 -0.99
CA LEU A 94 -10.83 -8.66 0.08
C LEU A 94 -10.71 -9.60 1.28
N GLN A 95 -11.82 -10.24 1.66
CA GLN A 95 -11.85 -11.30 2.66
C GLN A 95 -10.92 -12.45 2.28
N GLN A 96 -10.97 -12.91 1.03
CA GLN A 96 -10.08 -13.96 0.52
C GLN A 96 -8.62 -13.50 0.51
N TRP A 97 -8.35 -12.26 0.08
CA TRP A 97 -7.00 -11.71 0.10
C TRP A 97 -6.43 -11.67 1.52
N CYS A 98 -7.28 -11.32 2.50
CA CYS A 98 -6.89 -11.27 3.90
C CYS A 98 -6.66 -12.66 4.49
N SER A 99 -7.56 -13.61 4.25
CA SER A 99 -7.46 -14.97 4.77
C SER A 99 -6.20 -15.68 4.27
N LEU A 100 -5.80 -15.45 3.02
CA LEU A 100 -4.56 -15.98 2.45
C LEU A 100 -3.28 -15.42 3.11
N ARG A 101 -3.39 -14.34 3.89
CA ARG A 101 -2.26 -13.62 4.51
C ARG A 101 -2.30 -13.62 6.02
N GLN A 102 -3.12 -14.46 6.66
CA GLN A 102 -3.13 -14.54 8.14
C GLN A 102 -1.93 -15.28 8.73
N ASN A 103 -1.27 -16.13 7.94
CA ASN A 103 -0.12 -16.88 8.42
C ASN A 103 1.08 -15.96 8.69
N VAL A 104 1.62 -16.04 9.90
CA VAL A 104 2.86 -15.35 10.27
C VAL A 104 3.99 -15.82 9.32
N PRO A 105 4.71 -14.90 8.64
CA PRO A 105 5.78 -15.28 7.74
C PRO A 105 6.90 -16.04 8.45
N GLN A 106 7.52 -16.95 7.70
CA GLN A 106 8.73 -17.65 8.16
C GLN A 106 9.87 -16.65 8.44
N PRO A 107 10.84 -16.99 9.31
CA PRO A 107 11.92 -16.08 9.70
C PRO A 107 12.74 -15.51 8.53
N ASN A 108 12.93 -16.29 7.45
CA ASN A 108 13.61 -15.85 6.23
C ASN A 108 12.80 -14.86 5.36
N LYS A 109 11.54 -14.59 5.74
CA LYS A 109 10.58 -13.69 5.08
C LYS A 109 10.07 -12.62 6.04
N GLN A 110 10.94 -12.10 6.90
CA GLN A 110 10.55 -11.19 8.00
C GLN A 110 9.89 -9.88 7.56
N HIS A 111 10.06 -9.47 6.30
CA HIS A 111 9.49 -8.25 5.71
C HIS A 111 8.18 -8.51 4.94
N ASP A 112 7.78 -9.77 4.78
CA ASP A 112 6.53 -10.09 4.12
C ASP A 112 5.37 -9.59 4.99
N ILE A 113 4.41 -8.92 4.35
CA ILE A 113 3.23 -8.40 5.01
C ILE A 113 2.29 -9.56 5.32
N PHE A 114 1.78 -9.58 6.53
CA PHE A 114 0.72 -10.49 6.95
C PHE A 114 -0.34 -9.73 7.74
N ILE A 115 -1.49 -10.39 7.91
CA ILE A 115 -2.70 -9.81 8.50
C ILE A 115 -3.03 -10.59 9.77
N PRO A 116 -2.57 -10.14 10.94
CA PRO A 116 -2.84 -10.85 12.19
C PRO A 116 -4.35 -10.91 12.48
N TYR A 117 -5.08 -9.88 12.06
CA TYR A 117 -6.52 -9.79 12.30
C TYR A 117 -7.21 -8.92 11.25
N TYR A 118 -8.42 -9.33 10.86
CA TYR A 118 -9.29 -8.52 10.01
C TYR A 118 -10.78 -8.77 10.31
N VAL A 119 -11.59 -7.74 10.03
CA VAL A 119 -13.05 -7.77 9.86
C VAL A 119 -13.32 -7.12 8.51
N ALA A 120 -14.12 -7.77 7.68
CA ALA A 120 -14.46 -7.24 6.36
C ALA A 120 -15.84 -7.75 5.97
N ASN A 121 -16.85 -7.43 6.78
CA ASN A 121 -18.22 -7.91 6.54
C ASN A 121 -18.88 -7.10 5.42
N ASP A 122 -18.68 -5.78 5.44
CA ASP A 122 -19.10 -4.86 4.39
C ASP A 122 -18.21 -3.59 4.37
N VAL A 123 -18.66 -2.54 3.68
CA VAL A 123 -17.93 -1.27 3.54
C VAL A 123 -17.92 -0.46 4.84
N ASN A 124 -18.91 -0.61 5.71
CA ASN A 124 -19.04 0.08 6.98
C ASN A 124 -18.42 -0.70 8.14
N ASP A 125 -18.13 -1.98 7.95
CA ASP A 125 -17.49 -2.87 8.92
C ASP A 125 -16.20 -3.47 8.33
N LEU A 126 -15.23 -2.60 8.13
CA LEU A 126 -13.88 -2.90 7.67
C LEU A 126 -12.88 -2.57 8.76
N PHE A 127 -12.08 -3.56 9.11
CA PHE A 127 -10.89 -3.44 9.92
C PHE A 127 -9.84 -4.37 9.35
N ILE A 128 -8.70 -3.88 8.88
CA ILE A 128 -7.61 -4.73 8.39
C ILE A 128 -6.33 -4.29 9.05
N CYS A 129 -5.75 -5.14 9.91
CA CYS A 129 -4.43 -4.90 10.47
C CYS A 129 -3.36 -5.47 9.56
N LEU A 130 -2.37 -4.66 9.18
CA LEU A 130 -1.21 -5.09 8.42
C LEU A 130 0.05 -4.87 9.24
N THR A 131 0.89 -5.89 9.25
CA THR A 131 2.19 -5.83 9.91
C THR A 131 3.19 -6.77 9.24
N THR A 132 4.42 -6.78 9.73
CA THR A 132 5.47 -7.73 9.36
C THR A 132 6.08 -8.29 10.63
N ARG A 133 6.74 -9.46 10.52
CA ARG A 133 7.43 -10.08 11.66
C ARG A 133 8.50 -9.15 12.25
N GLN A 134 9.17 -8.36 11.39
CA GLN A 134 10.16 -7.40 11.84
C GLN A 134 9.55 -6.26 12.66
N LEU A 135 8.40 -5.72 12.25
CA LEU A 135 7.75 -4.62 12.97
C LEU A 135 7.24 -5.06 14.34
N LEU A 136 6.68 -6.29 14.44
CA LEU A 136 6.25 -6.85 15.72
C LEU A 136 7.41 -7.22 16.66
N PHE A 137 8.64 -7.31 16.16
CA PHE A 137 9.79 -7.60 17.02
C PHE A 137 9.97 -6.52 18.09
N ALA A 138 9.64 -5.27 17.78
CA ALA A 138 9.68 -4.16 18.74
C ALA A 138 8.70 -4.34 19.91
N CYS A 139 7.59 -5.08 19.73
CA CYS A 139 6.59 -5.29 20.78
C CYS A 139 7.18 -6.02 21.99
N LYS A 140 8.20 -6.87 21.77
CA LYS A 140 8.82 -7.68 22.83
C LYS A 140 9.53 -6.85 23.89
N TYR A 141 9.93 -5.64 23.55
CA TYR A 141 10.77 -4.79 24.38
C TYR A 141 10.03 -3.57 24.93
N SER A 142 8.71 -3.49 24.71
CA SER A 142 7.94 -2.34 25.15
C SER A 142 6.71 -2.74 25.96
N SER A 143 6.48 -1.99 27.03
CA SER A 143 5.28 -2.05 27.88
C SER A 143 4.21 -1.05 27.47
N VAL A 144 4.50 -0.17 26.50
CA VAL A 144 3.61 0.92 26.09
C VAL A 144 3.35 0.85 24.60
N LEU A 145 2.06 0.85 24.26
CA LEU A 145 1.60 0.94 22.88
C LEU A 145 1.00 2.33 22.66
N ALA A 146 1.51 3.03 21.65
CA ALA A 146 0.94 4.27 21.15
C ALA A 146 0.14 3.94 19.87
N VAL A 147 -1.02 4.56 19.75
CA VAL A 147 -1.90 4.45 18.58
C VAL A 147 -2.30 5.86 18.20
N ASP A 148 -2.24 6.16 16.91
CA ASP A 148 -2.63 7.46 16.36
C ASP A 148 -3.45 7.23 15.09
N CYS A 149 -4.53 8.00 14.93
CA CYS A 149 -5.36 7.94 13.74
C CYS A 149 -4.92 9.03 12.76
N THR A 150 -4.51 8.60 11.58
CA THR A 150 -4.17 9.51 10.49
C THR A 150 -5.20 9.39 9.38
N TYR A 151 -5.88 10.49 9.10
CA TYR A 151 -6.71 10.64 7.91
C TYR A 151 -5.77 10.97 6.75
N LYS A 152 -5.18 9.94 6.15
CA LYS A 152 -4.35 10.14 4.97
C LYS A 152 -5.25 10.36 3.75
N ILE A 153 -4.85 11.27 2.87
CA ILE A 153 -5.48 11.53 1.56
C ILE A 153 -5.21 10.32 0.65
N THR A 154 -5.90 9.22 0.93
CA THR A 154 -6.00 8.10 0.00
C THR A 154 -7.19 8.39 -0.89
N THR A 155 -7.26 7.81 -2.10
CA THR A 155 -8.38 8.01 -3.03
C THR A 155 -9.77 7.66 -2.48
N ASN A 156 -9.84 7.14 -1.25
CA ASN A 156 -11.04 6.72 -0.54
C ASN A 156 -11.25 7.35 0.83
N GLU A 157 -10.32 8.17 1.30
CA GLU A 157 -10.43 8.86 2.59
C GLU A 157 -10.69 7.92 3.79
N LEU A 158 -10.37 6.63 3.66
CA LEU A 158 -10.49 5.70 4.76
C LEU A 158 -9.42 6.00 5.81
N PRO A 159 -9.78 6.07 7.11
CA PRO A 159 -8.80 6.35 8.14
C PRO A 159 -7.78 5.22 8.27
N LEU A 160 -6.55 5.61 8.60
CA LEU A 160 -5.45 4.70 8.90
C LEU A 160 -5.01 4.89 10.34
N LEU A 161 -5.20 3.86 11.16
CA LEU A 161 -4.58 3.81 12.47
C LEU A 161 -3.13 3.36 12.31
N VAL A 162 -2.19 4.13 12.81
CA VAL A 162 -0.80 3.72 12.97
C VAL A 162 -0.61 3.37 14.43
N PHE A 163 -0.08 2.18 14.70
CA PHE A 163 0.26 1.78 16.06
C PHE A 163 1.72 1.36 16.16
N GLY A 164 2.30 1.57 17.32
CA GLY A 164 3.72 1.35 17.55
C GLY A 164 4.12 1.65 18.97
N THR A 165 5.42 1.78 19.20
CA THR A 165 5.95 2.16 20.50
C THR A 165 6.99 3.27 20.37
N SER A 166 7.41 3.85 21.48
CA SER A 166 8.53 4.78 21.52
C SER A 166 9.65 4.25 22.40
N ASP A 167 10.89 4.54 22.03
CA ASP A 167 12.04 4.25 22.88
C ASP A 167 12.29 5.35 23.92
N CYS A 168 13.32 5.18 24.75
CA CYS A 168 13.75 6.19 25.72
C CYS A 168 14.22 7.51 25.09
N ASN A 169 14.56 7.50 23.79
CA ASN A 169 14.93 8.68 23.03
C ASN A 169 13.72 9.37 22.37
N ARG A 170 12.49 8.96 22.73
CA ARG A 170 11.23 9.49 22.19
C ARG A 170 11.07 9.27 20.69
N ARG A 171 11.76 8.28 20.12
CA ARG A 171 11.61 7.91 18.73
C ARG A 171 10.49 6.90 18.59
N PHE A 172 9.54 7.19 17.71
CA PHE A 172 8.44 6.27 17.40
C PHE A 172 8.91 5.15 16.45
N TYR A 173 8.53 3.92 16.78
CA TYR A 173 8.77 2.70 16.04
C TYR A 173 7.41 2.08 15.68
N PRO A 174 6.96 2.19 14.41
CA PRO A 174 5.69 1.61 13.99
C PRO A 174 5.75 0.09 14.10
N MET A 175 4.66 -0.50 14.57
CA MET A 175 4.46 -1.95 14.66
C MET A 175 3.50 -2.45 13.59
N GLY A 176 2.61 -1.58 13.11
CA GLY A 176 1.68 -1.91 12.04
C GLY A 176 0.76 -0.76 11.75
N ILE A 177 -0.16 -1.01 10.83
CA ILE A 177 -1.19 -0.08 10.41
C ILE A 177 -2.52 -0.80 10.30
N CYS A 178 -3.61 -0.13 10.63
CA CYS A 178 -4.95 -0.64 10.44
C CYS A 178 -5.73 0.25 9.51
N LEU A 179 -6.33 -0.35 8.48
CA LEU A 179 -7.36 0.30 7.68
C LEU A 179 -8.71 0.12 8.37
N ILE A 180 -9.48 1.19 8.48
CA ILE A 180 -10.80 1.17 9.11
C ILE A 180 -11.87 1.81 8.19
N SER A 181 -13.10 1.32 8.25
CA SER A 181 -14.24 1.80 7.44
C SER A 181 -14.89 3.08 7.97
N THR A 182 -14.84 3.29 9.28
CA THR A 182 -15.60 4.31 9.99
C THR A 182 -14.68 5.25 10.75
N ASP A 183 -15.25 6.36 11.22
CA ASP A 183 -14.54 7.29 12.09
C ASP A 183 -13.95 6.59 13.32
N GLU A 184 -12.89 7.20 13.84
CA GLU A 184 -12.23 6.77 15.05
C GLU A 184 -13.24 6.60 16.20
N SER A 185 -13.43 5.34 16.63
CA SER A 185 -14.32 4.97 17.72
C SER A 185 -13.60 4.11 18.74
N ALA A 186 -14.11 4.10 19.99
CA ALA A 186 -13.56 3.24 21.04
C ALA A 186 -13.55 1.75 20.65
N ASP A 187 -14.54 1.30 19.87
CA ASP A 187 -14.62 -0.08 19.40
C ASP A 187 -13.55 -0.40 18.35
N THR A 188 -13.13 0.59 17.58
CA THR A 188 -12.01 0.44 16.63
C THR A 188 -10.70 0.15 17.38
N PHE A 189 -10.41 0.91 18.45
CA PHE A 189 -9.23 0.64 19.29
C PHE A 189 -9.31 -0.70 20.01
N ARG A 190 -10.50 -1.08 20.51
CA ARG A 190 -10.70 -2.42 21.12
C ARG A 190 -10.41 -3.53 20.11
N THR A 191 -10.86 -3.36 18.87
CA THR A 191 -10.60 -4.31 17.78
C THR A 191 -9.11 -4.43 17.47
N LEU A 192 -8.39 -3.30 17.41
CA LEU A 192 -6.93 -3.28 17.30
C LEU A 192 -6.27 -4.07 18.44
N PHE A 193 -6.59 -3.77 19.70
CA PHE A 193 -5.94 -4.41 20.83
C PHE A 193 -6.23 -5.91 20.90
N ARG A 194 -7.44 -6.34 20.54
CA ARG A 194 -7.76 -7.77 20.41
C ARG A 194 -6.97 -8.45 19.30
N GLY A 195 -6.78 -7.76 18.17
CA GLY A 195 -6.07 -8.31 17.01
C GLY A 195 -4.57 -8.52 17.24
N ILE A 196 -3.92 -7.68 18.05
CA ILE A 196 -2.49 -7.79 18.37
C ILE A 196 -2.19 -8.70 19.58
N GLN A 197 -3.22 -9.16 20.31
CA GLN A 197 -3.08 -10.08 21.44
C GLN A 197 -3.03 -11.56 21.02
N GLN A 198 -3.36 -11.87 19.75
CA GLN A 198 -3.38 -13.22 19.17
C GLN A 198 -2.02 -13.63 18.62
#